data_AF-A0A7C6B293-F1
#
_entry.id   AF-A0A7C6B293-F1
#
_cell.length_a   1.000
_cell.length_b   1.000
_cell.length_c   1.000
_cell.angle_alpha   90.00
_cell.angle_beta   90.00
_cell.angle_gamma   90.00
#
_symmetry.space_group_name_H-M   'P 1'
#
loop_
_entity.id
_entity.type
_entity.pdbx_description
1 polymer ?
#
loop_
_entity_poly.entity_id
_entity_poly.type
_entity_poly.pdbx_seq_one_letter_code
_entity_poly.pdbx_strand_id
1 'polypeptide(L)'
;MAIDRKRIIDSLSKVTVSGDENGLIPVFGVLVNQLPADFWNAFAHRLTHLVEPDMLEAAEVLLVNAAHECGYHTGYGIITSEEWNSVVAPMVEKVPEDILHGAVAVLAAWGWANAEVVELAPGEHMVVRAYDYYEADPVCYGRASRPQAYMLRGVCAAFM
;
A
#
# COMPACT_ATOMS: atom_id res chain seq x y z
N MET A 1 -15.01 4.69 16.40
CA MET A 1 -14.75 4.16 15.05
C MET A 1 -15.17 2.71 15.07
N ALA A 2 -15.99 2.26 14.11
CA ALA A 2 -16.53 0.89 14.08
C ALA A 2 -15.48 -0.14 13.63
N ILE A 3 -14.50 0.32 12.83
CA ILE A 3 -13.38 -0.50 12.35
C ILE A 3 -12.44 -0.94 13.47
N ASP A 4 -12.33 -2.25 13.64
CA ASP A 4 -11.32 -2.89 14.50
C ASP A 4 -10.07 -3.24 13.67
N ARG A 5 -9.12 -2.30 13.62
CA ARG A 5 -7.85 -2.46 12.90
C ARG A 5 -7.10 -3.73 13.30
N LYS A 6 -7.06 -4.05 14.60
CA LYS A 6 -6.31 -5.20 15.10
C LYS A 6 -6.93 -6.50 14.59
N ARG A 7 -8.25 -6.63 14.69
CA ARG A 7 -8.96 -7.80 14.19
C ARG A 7 -8.78 -7.97 12.68
N ILE A 8 -8.76 -6.89 11.91
CA ILE A 8 -8.49 -6.95 10.46
C ILE A 8 -7.09 -7.51 10.19
N ILE A 9 -6.06 -6.94 10.82
CA ILE A 9 -4.67 -7.39 10.65
C ILE A 9 -4.52 -8.85 11.10
N ASP A 10 -5.04 -9.22 12.27
CA ASP A 10 -4.95 -10.58 12.82
C ASP A 10 -5.69 -11.63 11.97
N SER A 11 -6.71 -11.21 11.22
CA SER A 11 -7.48 -12.10 10.34
C SER A 11 -6.84 -12.22 8.97
N LEU A 12 -6.52 -11.09 8.34
CA LEU A 12 -6.04 -11.06 6.95
C LEU A 12 -4.57 -11.44 6.80
N SER A 13 -3.73 -11.24 7.82
CA SER A 13 -2.33 -11.72 7.82
C SER A 13 -2.21 -13.25 7.78
N LYS A 14 -3.30 -13.98 8.02
CA LYS A 14 -3.36 -15.45 7.95
C LYS A 14 -3.78 -15.97 6.58
N VAL A 15 -4.19 -15.09 5.67
CA VAL A 15 -4.54 -15.48 4.30
C VAL A 15 -3.28 -16.02 3.63
N THR A 16 -3.38 -17.23 3.08
CA THR A 16 -2.26 -17.84 2.37
C THR A 16 -2.15 -17.22 0.99
N VAL A 17 -1.01 -16.58 0.72
CA VAL A 17 -0.70 -15.99 -0.59
C VAL A 17 0.29 -16.92 -1.29
N SER A 18 -0.20 -17.78 -2.17
CA SER A 18 0.59 -18.79 -2.88
C SER A 18 0.16 -18.93 -4.33
N GLY A 19 1.10 -19.34 -5.18
CA GLY A 19 0.80 -19.63 -6.59
C GLY A 19 -0.09 -20.85 -6.77
N ASP A 20 -0.96 -20.81 -7.76
CA ASP A 20 -1.73 -21.93 -8.27
C ASP A 20 -0.87 -22.83 -9.19
N GLU A 21 -1.48 -23.86 -9.76
CA GLU A 21 -0.83 -24.81 -10.68
C GLU A 21 -0.29 -24.18 -11.97
N ASN A 22 -0.74 -22.96 -12.31
CA ASN A 22 -0.28 -22.18 -13.46
C ASN A 22 0.79 -21.15 -13.10
N GLY A 23 1.18 -21.07 -11.81
CA GLY A 23 2.12 -20.08 -11.30
C GLY A 23 1.51 -18.69 -11.12
N LEU A 24 0.19 -18.57 -11.09
CA LEU A 24 -0.53 -17.32 -10.83
C LEU A 24 -0.85 -17.21 -9.34
N ILE A 25 -0.85 -15.99 -8.79
CA ILE A 25 -1.27 -15.75 -7.39
C ILE A 25 -2.58 -14.95 -7.39
N PRO A 26 -3.75 -15.60 -7.54
CA PRO A 26 -5.04 -14.94 -7.44
C PRO A 26 -5.45 -14.79 -5.97
N VAL A 27 -5.54 -13.55 -5.48
CA VAL A 27 -5.95 -13.25 -4.10
C VAL A 27 -6.59 -11.88 -4.04
N PHE A 28 -7.58 -11.67 -3.16
CA PHE A 28 -8.29 -10.38 -3.02
C PHE A 28 -8.83 -9.81 -4.35
N GLY A 29 -9.32 -10.69 -5.24
CA GLY A 29 -9.86 -10.29 -6.54
C GLY A 29 -8.84 -9.75 -7.55
N VAL A 30 -7.53 -9.92 -7.29
CA VAL A 30 -6.45 -9.46 -8.18
C VAL A 30 -5.41 -10.54 -8.41
N LEU A 31 -4.53 -10.31 -9.40
CA LEU A 31 -3.30 -11.07 -9.58
C LEU A 31 -2.15 -10.31 -8.94
N VAL A 32 -1.43 -10.97 -8.04
CA VAL A 32 -0.28 -10.37 -7.33
C VAL A 32 1.03 -11.05 -7.70
N ASN A 33 2.13 -10.39 -7.38
CA ASN A 33 3.45 -10.97 -7.35
C ASN A 33 3.99 -10.97 -5.91
N GLN A 34 4.94 -11.84 -5.63
CA GLN A 34 5.63 -11.88 -4.34
C GLN A 34 7.12 -11.73 -4.60
N LEU A 35 7.64 -10.53 -4.33
CA LEU A 35 9.04 -10.17 -4.55
C LEU A 35 9.64 -9.66 -3.24
N PRO A 36 10.94 -9.89 -2.97
CA PRO A 36 11.60 -9.32 -1.80
C PRO A 36 11.55 -7.79 -1.81
N ALA A 37 11.41 -7.17 -0.64
CA ALA A 37 11.45 -5.70 -0.51
C ALA A 37 12.72 -5.10 -1.14
N ASP A 38 13.86 -5.77 -0.99
CA ASP A 38 15.13 -5.36 -1.59
C ASP A 38 15.08 -5.23 -3.11
N PHE A 39 14.26 -6.03 -3.80
CA PHE A 39 14.09 -5.92 -5.24
C PHE A 39 13.46 -4.57 -5.61
N TRP A 40 12.34 -4.21 -4.95
CA TRP A 40 11.63 -2.97 -5.20
C TRP A 40 12.46 -1.74 -4.81
N ASN A 41 13.11 -1.80 -3.65
CA ASN A 41 13.98 -0.73 -3.17
C ASN A 41 15.19 -0.55 -4.10
N ALA A 42 15.83 -1.64 -4.56
CA ALA A 42 16.92 -1.58 -5.51
C ALA A 42 16.48 -0.98 -6.85
N PHE A 43 15.28 -1.32 -7.32
CA PHE A 43 14.72 -0.77 -8.56
C PHE A 43 14.55 0.75 -8.45
N ALA A 44 13.83 1.23 -7.43
CA ALA A 44 13.59 2.65 -7.22
C ALA A 44 14.90 3.43 -7.02
N HIS A 45 15.82 2.87 -6.25
CA HIS A 45 17.14 3.44 -6.02
C HIS A 45 17.93 3.56 -7.33
N ARG A 46 18.05 2.47 -8.10
CA ARG A 46 18.79 2.49 -9.38
C ARG A 46 18.18 3.47 -10.36
N LEU A 47 16.85 3.50 -10.49
CA LEU A 47 16.18 4.44 -11.37
C LEU A 47 16.51 5.89 -11.02
N THR A 48 16.38 6.27 -9.74
CA THR A 48 16.64 7.63 -9.28
C THR A 48 18.12 8.04 -9.34
N HIS A 49 19.05 7.08 -9.36
CA HIS A 49 20.50 7.37 -9.47
C HIS A 49 21.05 7.33 -10.90
N LEU A 50 20.31 6.74 -11.85
CA LEU A 50 20.72 6.63 -13.25
C LEU A 50 20.23 7.80 -14.11
N VAL A 51 19.23 8.54 -13.64
CA VAL A 51 18.72 9.72 -14.35
C VAL A 51 19.58 10.95 -14.06
N GLU A 52 19.64 11.85 -15.03
CA GLU A 52 20.28 13.15 -14.85
C GLU A 52 19.57 13.99 -13.76
N PRO A 53 20.26 14.94 -13.10
CA PRO A 53 19.70 15.69 -11.98
C PRO A 53 18.39 16.44 -12.30
N ASP A 54 18.22 16.91 -13.53
CA ASP A 54 17.01 17.59 -14.03
C ASP A 54 15.84 16.62 -14.28
N MET A 55 16.11 15.33 -14.40
CA MET A 55 15.12 14.26 -14.61
C MET A 55 14.72 13.54 -13.32
N LEU A 56 15.42 13.79 -12.21
CA LEU A 56 15.16 13.11 -10.93
C LEU A 56 13.71 13.28 -10.46
N GLU A 57 13.18 14.51 -10.50
CA GLU A 57 11.80 14.76 -10.07
C GLU A 57 10.78 13.97 -10.93
N ALA A 58 11.00 13.92 -12.25
CA ALA A 58 10.14 13.15 -13.14
C ALA A 58 10.19 11.64 -12.81
N ALA A 59 11.38 11.09 -12.51
CA ALA A 59 11.51 9.70 -12.09
C ALA A 59 10.78 9.41 -10.77
N GLU A 60 10.90 10.29 -9.78
CA GLU A 60 10.18 10.19 -8.50
C GLU A 60 8.65 10.24 -8.69
N VAL A 61 8.17 11.16 -9.53
CA VAL A 61 6.75 11.28 -9.86
C VAL A 61 6.23 10.02 -10.54
N LEU A 62 7.01 9.41 -11.44
CA LEU A 62 6.61 8.17 -12.10
C LEU A 62 6.55 6.99 -11.13
N LEU A 63 7.44 6.91 -10.14
CA LEU A 63 7.37 5.89 -9.08
C LEU A 63 6.10 6.06 -8.23
N VAL A 64 5.77 7.30 -7.84
CA VAL A 64 4.53 7.61 -7.12
C VAL A 64 3.31 7.29 -7.98
N ASN A 65 3.32 7.65 -9.26
CA ASN A 65 2.21 7.39 -10.17
C ASN A 65 1.99 5.89 -10.41
N ALA A 66 3.07 5.11 -10.55
CA ALA A 66 2.97 3.66 -10.66
C ALA A 66 2.30 3.05 -9.43
N ALA A 67 2.63 3.55 -8.23
CA ALA A 67 1.98 3.13 -7.00
C ALA A 67 0.55 3.66 -6.85
N HIS A 68 0.23 4.83 -7.41
CA HIS A 68 -1.12 5.38 -7.45
C HIS A 68 -2.04 4.51 -8.31
N GLU A 69 -1.62 4.19 -9.54
CA GLU A 69 -2.34 3.26 -10.43
C GLU A 69 -2.50 1.88 -9.80
N CYS A 70 -1.43 1.37 -9.17
CA CYS A 70 -1.47 0.12 -8.42
C CYS A 70 -2.50 0.18 -7.28
N GLY A 71 -2.45 1.22 -6.45
CA GLY A 71 -3.36 1.43 -5.32
C GLY A 71 -4.82 1.55 -5.75
N TYR A 72 -5.10 2.18 -6.89
CA TYR A 72 -6.47 2.34 -7.41
C TYR A 72 -7.06 0.99 -7.81
N HIS A 73 -6.35 0.23 -8.65
CA HIS A 73 -6.84 -1.06 -9.16
C HIS A 73 -6.78 -2.16 -8.09
N THR A 74 -5.69 -2.23 -7.33
CA THR A 74 -5.52 -3.22 -6.26
C THR A 74 -6.44 -2.93 -5.10
N GLY A 75 -6.58 -1.66 -4.71
CA GLY A 75 -7.51 -1.21 -3.68
C GLY A 75 -8.94 -1.54 -4.07
N TYR A 76 -9.35 -1.29 -5.31
CA TYR A 76 -10.68 -1.66 -5.79
C TYR A 76 -10.93 -3.18 -5.72
N GLY A 77 -9.95 -3.99 -6.14
CA GLY A 77 -10.03 -5.45 -6.00
C GLY A 77 -10.18 -5.89 -4.54
N ILE A 78 -9.35 -5.33 -3.65
CA ILE A 78 -9.41 -5.61 -2.21
C ILE A 78 -10.80 -5.27 -1.65
N ILE A 79 -11.32 -4.06 -1.84
CA ILE A 79 -12.59 -3.65 -1.21
C ILE A 79 -13.83 -4.34 -1.79
N THR A 80 -13.67 -5.06 -2.90
CA THR A 80 -14.74 -5.85 -3.53
C THR A 80 -14.55 -7.37 -3.38
N SER A 81 -13.46 -7.80 -2.73
CA SER A 81 -13.09 -9.21 -2.55
C SER A 81 -13.91 -9.95 -1.50
N GLU A 82 -13.86 -11.29 -1.55
CA GLU A 82 -14.49 -12.15 -0.53
C GLU A 82 -13.83 -11.99 0.85
N GLU A 83 -12.51 -11.81 0.87
CA GLU A 83 -11.72 -11.58 2.08
C GLU A 83 -12.16 -10.28 2.77
N TRP A 84 -12.36 -9.21 2.01
CA TRP A 84 -12.91 -7.96 2.55
C TRP A 84 -14.35 -8.14 3.05
N ASN A 85 -15.20 -8.77 2.26
CA ASN A 85 -16.61 -8.97 2.60
C ASN A 85 -16.80 -9.83 3.85
N SER A 86 -15.88 -10.75 4.12
CA SER A 86 -15.92 -11.61 5.31
C SER A 86 -15.37 -10.95 6.57
N VAL A 87 -14.39 -10.06 6.45
CA VAL A 87 -13.69 -9.47 7.61
C VAL A 87 -14.07 -8.02 7.84
N VAL A 88 -13.94 -7.16 6.84
CA VAL A 88 -14.02 -5.70 6.99
C VAL A 88 -15.43 -5.19 6.78
N ALA A 89 -16.12 -5.63 5.72
CA ALA A 89 -17.47 -5.15 5.39
C ALA A 89 -18.48 -5.25 6.55
N PRO A 90 -18.48 -6.29 7.41
CA PRO A 90 -19.39 -6.36 8.55
C PRO A 90 -19.13 -5.30 9.64
N MET A 91 -18.00 -4.60 9.60
CA MET A 91 -17.63 -3.53 10.53
C MET A 91 -17.93 -2.12 9.98
N VAL A 92 -18.32 -2.00 8.71
CA VAL A 92 -18.55 -0.71 8.04
C VAL A 92 -19.91 -0.15 8.45
N GLU A 93 -19.92 1.00 9.12
CA GLU A 93 -21.14 1.72 9.51
C GLU A 93 -21.24 3.09 8.82
N LYS A 94 -20.10 3.73 8.55
CA LYS A 94 -19.99 5.08 7.95
C LYS A 94 -19.16 5.05 6.68
N VAL A 95 -19.74 5.57 5.61
CA VAL A 95 -19.13 5.62 4.29
C VAL A 95 -18.85 7.09 3.94
N PRO A 96 -17.63 7.43 3.50
CA PRO A 96 -16.52 6.53 3.13
C PRO A 96 -15.52 6.19 4.25
N GLU A 97 -15.66 6.75 5.45
CA GLU A 97 -14.62 6.74 6.49
C GLU A 97 -14.18 5.35 6.91
N ASP A 98 -15.13 4.46 7.22
CA ASP A 98 -14.81 3.12 7.70
C ASP A 98 -14.15 2.28 6.59
N ILE A 99 -14.47 2.54 5.32
CA ILE A 99 -13.78 1.89 4.18
C ILE A 99 -12.32 2.34 4.14
N LEU A 100 -12.03 3.63 4.32
CA LEU A 100 -10.66 4.14 4.30
C LEU A 100 -9.83 3.58 5.46
N HIS A 101 -10.40 3.56 6.67
CA HIS A 101 -9.75 2.95 7.82
C HIS A 101 -9.53 1.44 7.64
N GLY A 102 -10.50 0.73 7.06
CA GLY A 102 -10.38 -0.67 6.70
C GLY A 102 -9.27 -0.91 5.66
N ALA A 103 -9.22 -0.12 4.59
CA ALA A 103 -8.25 -0.25 3.52
C ALA A 103 -6.80 -0.04 4.02
N VAL A 104 -6.57 0.95 4.87
CA VAL A 104 -5.26 1.17 5.51
C VAL A 104 -4.90 0.03 6.47
N ALA A 105 -5.88 -0.62 7.12
CA ALA A 105 -5.63 -1.83 7.92
C ALA A 105 -5.25 -3.04 7.04
N VAL A 106 -5.85 -3.20 5.85
CA VAL A 106 -5.46 -4.24 4.88
C VAL A 106 -4.03 -4.01 4.39
N LEU A 107 -3.68 -2.76 4.06
CA LEU A 107 -2.32 -2.37 3.69
C LEU A 107 -1.29 -2.84 4.74
N ALA A 108 -1.62 -2.68 6.02
CA ALA A 108 -0.79 -3.16 7.11
C ALA A 108 -0.75 -4.70 7.21
N ALA A 109 -1.88 -5.38 6.99
CA ALA A 109 -1.95 -6.84 6.97
C ALA A 109 -1.09 -7.47 5.86
N TRP A 110 -0.97 -6.80 4.72
CA TRP A 110 -0.13 -7.22 3.58
C TRP A 110 1.36 -6.91 3.76
N GLY A 111 1.73 -6.23 4.85
CA GLY A 111 3.14 -5.92 5.15
C GLY A 111 3.73 -4.78 4.33
N TRP A 112 2.91 -3.92 3.72
CA TRP A 112 3.40 -2.74 3.00
C TRP A 112 3.94 -1.67 3.96
N ALA A 113 3.24 -1.47 5.08
CA ALA A 113 3.63 -0.59 6.17
C ALA A 113 2.79 -0.84 7.41
N ASN A 114 3.35 -0.62 8.59
CA ASN A 114 2.54 -0.42 9.79
C ASN A 114 1.91 0.99 9.74
N ALA A 115 0.77 1.11 9.06
CA ALA A 115 0.12 2.38 8.79
C ALA A 115 -1.22 2.55 9.53
N GLU A 116 -1.59 3.80 9.80
CA GLU A 116 -2.87 4.22 10.37
C GLU A 116 -3.29 5.60 9.84
N VAL A 117 -4.60 5.81 9.68
CA VAL A 117 -5.16 7.13 9.42
C VAL A 117 -5.26 7.88 10.74
N VAL A 118 -4.57 9.03 10.86
CA VAL A 118 -4.56 9.84 12.08
C VAL A 118 -5.48 11.05 12.00
N GLU A 119 -5.77 11.53 10.78
CA GLU A 119 -6.73 12.60 10.51
C GLU A 119 -7.49 12.27 9.23
N LEU A 120 -8.81 12.53 9.21
CA LEU A 120 -9.66 12.30 8.05
C LEU A 120 -10.81 13.31 8.02
N ALA A 121 -10.89 14.07 6.94
CA ALA A 121 -12.04 14.86 6.54
C ALA A 121 -12.44 14.41 5.12
N PRO A 122 -13.51 13.61 4.96
CA PRO A 122 -13.91 13.05 3.66
C PRO A 122 -14.08 14.10 2.57
N GLY A 123 -13.49 13.84 1.40
CA GLY A 123 -13.52 14.78 0.27
C GLY A 123 -12.62 16.01 0.42
N GLU A 124 -11.92 16.15 1.55
CA GLU A 124 -11.02 17.28 1.81
C GLU A 124 -9.57 16.82 2.01
N HIS A 125 -9.29 16.01 3.05
CA HIS A 125 -7.95 15.52 3.32
C HIS A 125 -7.93 14.24 4.16
N MET A 126 -6.83 13.50 4.05
CA MET A 126 -6.50 12.35 4.87
C MET A 126 -5.02 12.40 5.23
N VAL A 127 -4.70 12.17 6.50
CA VAL A 127 -3.31 12.07 6.98
C VAL A 127 -3.07 10.64 7.43
N VAL A 128 -2.13 9.97 6.77
CA VAL A 128 -1.68 8.62 7.11
C VAL A 128 -0.32 8.70 7.78
N ARG A 129 -0.19 8.05 8.92
CA ARG A 129 1.09 7.81 9.57
C ARG A 129 1.53 6.38 9.28
N ALA A 130 2.76 6.21 8.82
CA ALA A 130 3.34 4.91 8.52
C ALA A 130 4.67 4.71 9.26
N TYR A 131 4.81 3.52 9.83
CA TYR A 131 6.02 2.99 10.44
C TYR A 131 6.42 1.71 9.71
N ASP A 132 7.70 1.33 9.81
CA ASP A 132 8.21 0.04 9.31
C ASP A 132 7.75 -0.31 7.87
N TYR A 133 7.65 0.71 7.01
CA TYR A 133 7.28 0.53 5.62
C TYR A 133 8.48 0.06 4.82
N TYR A 134 8.26 -0.73 3.77
CA TYR A 134 9.38 -1.43 3.12
C TYR A 134 10.39 -0.47 2.48
N GLU A 135 9.99 0.77 2.14
CA GLU A 135 10.88 1.82 1.62
C GLU A 135 11.62 2.62 2.72
N ALA A 136 11.42 2.30 4.01
CA ALA A 136 11.89 3.11 5.14
C ALA A 136 13.38 2.94 5.46
N ASP A 137 14.01 1.84 5.02
CA ASP A 137 15.42 1.53 5.33
C ASP A 137 16.30 1.53 4.07
N PRO A 138 16.68 2.72 3.57
CA PRO A 138 17.63 2.82 2.47
C PRO A 138 19.08 2.71 2.94
N VAL A 139 19.39 2.29 4.17
CA VAL A 139 20.76 2.41 4.74
C VAL A 139 21.81 1.70 3.89
N CYS A 140 21.45 0.60 3.22
CA CYS A 140 22.33 -0.11 2.28
C CYS A 140 22.67 0.71 1.01
N TYR A 141 21.89 1.75 0.73
CA TYR A 141 22.04 2.68 -0.39
C TYR A 141 22.63 4.05 0.01
N GLY A 142 22.85 4.27 1.31
CA GLY A 142 23.35 5.53 1.84
C GLY A 142 22.24 6.54 2.14
N ARG A 143 22.64 7.81 2.34
CA ARG A 143 21.71 8.86 2.75
C ARG A 143 20.97 9.44 1.55
N ALA A 144 19.65 9.28 1.53
CA ALA A 144 18.80 10.00 0.60
C ALA A 144 18.75 11.51 0.91
N SER A 145 18.79 12.34 -0.13
CA SER A 145 18.63 13.80 -0.02
C SER A 145 17.15 14.23 0.03
N ARG A 146 16.24 13.31 -0.32
CA ARG A 146 14.79 13.53 -0.48
C ARG A 146 14.01 12.36 0.13
N PRO A 147 12.74 12.57 0.55
CA PRO A 147 11.89 11.48 1.03
C PRO A 147 11.61 10.43 -0.05
N GLN A 148 11.72 9.14 0.29
CA GLN A 148 11.67 8.02 -0.67
C GLN A 148 10.45 7.09 -0.52
N ALA A 149 9.43 7.50 0.24
CA ALA A 149 8.18 6.74 0.42
C ALA A 149 7.27 6.80 -0.83
N TYR A 150 7.80 6.46 -2.00
CA TYR A 150 7.10 6.63 -3.28
C TYR A 150 5.86 5.74 -3.36
N MET A 151 5.97 4.48 -2.95
CA MET A 151 4.85 3.54 -2.93
C MET A 151 3.75 4.01 -2.00
N LEU A 152 4.07 4.31 -0.75
CA LEU A 152 3.06 4.72 0.22
C LEU A 152 2.36 6.01 -0.19
N ARG A 153 3.10 6.97 -0.75
CA ARG A 153 2.52 8.22 -1.26
C ARG A 153 1.51 7.94 -2.37
N GLY A 154 1.87 7.08 -3.33
CA GLY A 154 0.98 6.72 -4.43
C GLY A 154 -0.26 5.96 -3.96
N VAL A 155 -0.07 4.91 -3.17
CA VAL A 155 -1.18 4.08 -2.66
C VAL A 155 -2.14 4.90 -1.79
N CYS A 156 -1.64 5.73 -0.88
CA CYS A 156 -2.51 6.54 -0.03
C CYS A 156 -3.24 7.62 -0.84
N ALA A 157 -2.63 8.16 -1.91
CA ALA A 157 -3.30 9.07 -2.82
C ALA A 157 -4.43 8.37 -3.59
N ALA A 158 -4.28 7.08 -3.91
CA ALA A 158 -5.29 6.29 -4.62
C ALA A 158 -6.60 6.10 -3.84
N PHE A 159 -6.53 6.20 -2.51
CA PHE A 159 -7.70 6.06 -1.63
C PHE A 159 -8.53 7.36 -1.51
N MET A 160 -8.02 8.50 -2.00
CA MET A 160 -8.65 9.82 -1.89
C MET A 160 -9.14 10.33 -3.23
#